data_AF-A0A1I6EJD7-F1
#
_entry.id   AF-A0A1I6EJD7-F1
#
_cell.length_a   1.000
_cell.length_b   1.000
_cell.length_c   1.000
_cell.angle_alpha   90.00
_cell.angle_beta   90.00
_cell.angle_gamma   90.00
#
_symmetry.space_group_name_H-M   'P 1'
#
loop_
_entity.id
_entity.type
_entity.pdbx_description
1 polymer ?
#
loop_
_entity_poly.entity_id
_entity_poly.type
_entity_poly.pdbx_seq_one_letter_code
_entity_poly.pdbx_strand_id
1 'polypeptide(L)'
;MAVRVEAMLSLEWSDALEVPNSSDLANAPAELRRSWVNKADEKQVLATYRAVNAVGDAPAPWWLRALDRGKISSRAEGHAVEDAVTELLSARPGWVFVPWVDYGEIGYWEFVPSESGVYGPATPTTVQFTAAHRGWIHLVPAHHGPGHAQPIDFTIDDLRAQIEDIELIA
;
A
#
# COMPACT_ATOMS: atom_id res chain seq x y z
N MET A 1 -5.15 -25.94 24.56
CA MET A 1 -3.71 -25.60 24.47
C MET A 1 -3.40 -25.14 23.03
N ALA A 2 -3.87 -23.95 22.61
CA ALA A 2 -3.69 -23.45 21.23
C ALA A 2 -2.93 -22.10 21.18
N VAL A 3 -3.06 -21.29 22.22
CA VAL A 3 -2.48 -19.93 22.35
C VAL A 3 -0.98 -19.82 22.06
N ARG A 4 -0.16 -20.82 22.44
CA ARG A 4 1.30 -20.76 22.21
C ARG A 4 1.69 -20.92 20.74
N VAL A 5 0.94 -21.72 19.98
CA VAL A 5 1.25 -21.97 18.57
C VAL A 5 0.80 -20.79 17.72
N GLU A 6 -0.38 -20.23 18.01
CA GLU A 6 -0.92 -19.03 17.37
C GLU A 6 0.04 -17.84 17.55
N ALA A 7 0.50 -17.58 18.78
CA ALA A 7 1.45 -16.49 19.05
C ALA A 7 2.79 -16.64 18.33
N MET A 8 3.27 -17.88 18.14
CA MET A 8 4.53 -18.15 17.46
C MET A 8 4.40 -17.93 15.94
N LEU A 9 3.29 -18.36 15.34
CA LEU A 9 3.00 -18.14 13.92
C LEU A 9 2.82 -16.65 13.59
N SER A 10 2.13 -15.90 14.45
CA SER A 10 1.97 -14.45 14.28
C SER A 10 3.31 -13.72 14.37
N LEU A 11 4.20 -14.12 15.28
CA LEU A 11 5.53 -13.51 15.42
C LEU A 11 6.42 -13.81 14.21
N GLU A 12 6.46 -15.07 13.74
CA GLU A 12 7.21 -15.45 12.54
C GLU A 12 6.72 -14.69 11.30
N TRP A 13 5.40 -14.49 11.19
CA TRP A 13 4.81 -13.71 10.10
C TRP A 13 5.17 -12.23 10.19
N SER A 14 5.19 -11.69 11.40
CA SER A 14 5.68 -10.36 11.65
C SER A 14 7.13 -10.20 11.15
N ASP A 15 8.06 -11.01 11.64
CA ASP A 15 9.47 -10.95 11.21
C ASP A 15 9.62 -11.09 9.68
N ALA A 16 8.73 -11.84 9.03
CA ALA A 16 8.72 -12.02 7.58
C ALA A 16 8.33 -10.76 6.79
N LEU A 17 7.53 -9.86 7.37
CA LEU A 17 7.11 -8.59 6.80
C LEU A 17 8.13 -7.46 7.01
N GLU A 18 8.98 -7.57 8.03
CA GLU A 18 9.95 -6.53 8.32
C GLU A 18 10.97 -6.30 7.19
N VAL A 19 11.29 -5.03 6.95
CA VAL A 19 12.30 -4.60 5.97
C VAL A 19 13.64 -4.47 6.68
N PRO A 20 14.63 -5.34 6.41
CA PRO A 20 15.92 -5.29 7.12
C PRO A 20 16.68 -4.00 6.79
N ASN A 21 17.19 -3.30 7.82
CA ASN A 21 18.17 -2.21 7.72
C ASN A 21 17.77 -1.03 6.81
N SER A 22 16.56 -0.46 6.93
CA SER A 22 16.23 0.79 6.24
C SER A 22 16.72 2.01 7.04
N SER A 23 17.97 2.44 6.82
CA SER A 23 18.45 3.73 7.33
C SER A 23 17.93 4.92 6.52
N ASP A 24 17.59 4.68 5.26
CA ASP A 24 17.19 5.71 4.29
C ASP A 24 15.67 5.66 4.05
N LEU A 25 15.05 6.84 3.92
CA LEU A 25 13.64 6.97 3.56
C LEU A 25 13.43 6.41 2.15
N ALA A 26 12.61 5.37 2.05
CA ALA A 26 12.23 4.83 0.76
C ALA A 26 11.40 5.85 -0.02
N ASN A 27 11.73 6.05 -1.30
CA ASN A 27 11.02 6.98 -2.19
C ASN A 27 10.08 6.26 -3.17
N ALA A 28 10.03 4.93 -3.12
CA ALA A 28 9.12 4.12 -3.91
C ALA A 28 8.86 2.75 -3.24
N PRO A 29 7.71 2.11 -3.54
CA PRO A 29 7.41 0.74 -3.13
C PRO A 29 8.53 -0.27 -3.43
N ALA A 30 9.18 -0.15 -4.60
CA ALA A 30 10.24 -1.06 -5.03
C ALA A 30 11.42 -1.12 -4.05
N GLU A 31 11.74 0.00 -3.38
CA GLU A 31 12.82 0.09 -2.40
C GLU A 31 12.48 -0.63 -1.08
N LEU A 32 11.20 -0.93 -0.83
CA LEU A 32 10.71 -1.65 0.34
C LEU A 32 10.61 -3.17 0.12
N ARG A 33 10.83 -3.66 -1.12
CA ARG A 33 10.77 -5.09 -1.49
C ARG A 33 11.97 -5.91 -0.98
N ARG A 34 12.41 -5.65 0.26
CA ARG A 34 13.56 -6.30 0.89
C ARG A 34 13.20 -7.34 1.94
N SER A 35 11.97 -7.31 2.45
CA SER A 35 11.40 -8.29 3.39
C SER A 35 11.37 -9.71 2.83
N TRP A 36 11.28 -10.72 3.68
CA TRP A 36 11.13 -12.11 3.25
C TRP A 36 9.90 -12.31 2.34
N VAL A 37 8.75 -11.71 2.69
CA VAL A 37 7.50 -11.79 1.91
C VAL A 37 7.66 -11.36 0.45
N ASN A 38 8.58 -10.44 0.17
CA ASN A 38 8.86 -9.95 -1.18
C ASN A 38 9.89 -10.80 -1.94
N LYS A 39 10.75 -11.56 -1.25
CA LYS A 39 11.90 -12.28 -1.82
C LYS A 39 11.72 -13.79 -1.91
N ALA A 40 10.99 -14.38 -0.98
CA ALA A 40 10.80 -15.82 -0.94
C ALA A 40 9.89 -16.31 -2.08
N ASP A 41 9.88 -17.63 -2.30
CA ASP A 41 9.01 -18.26 -3.28
C ASP A 41 7.54 -17.87 -3.05
N GLU A 42 6.83 -17.52 -4.12
CA GLU A 42 5.47 -17.00 -4.03
C GLU A 42 4.48 -17.99 -3.44
N LYS A 43 4.60 -19.28 -3.79
CA LYS A 43 3.72 -20.32 -3.26
C LYS A 43 3.99 -20.54 -1.78
N GLN A 44 5.25 -20.47 -1.37
CA GLN A 44 5.63 -20.54 0.05
C GLN A 44 5.04 -19.36 0.83
N VAL A 45 5.19 -18.12 0.34
CA VAL A 45 4.63 -16.92 0.98
C VAL A 45 3.11 -17.04 1.10
N LEU A 46 2.42 -17.45 0.04
CA LEU A 46 0.97 -17.60 0.05
C LEU A 46 0.50 -18.70 1.01
N ALA A 47 1.22 -19.82 1.08
CA ALA A 47 0.91 -20.90 2.01
C ALA A 47 1.08 -20.45 3.47
N THR A 48 2.16 -19.75 3.79
CA THR A 48 2.41 -19.20 5.12
C THR A 48 1.34 -18.17 5.49
N TYR A 49 1.05 -17.22 4.61
CA TYR A 49 0.01 -16.22 4.82
C TYR A 49 -1.34 -16.87 5.12
N ARG A 50 -1.75 -17.88 4.35
CA ARG A 50 -3.01 -18.62 4.60
C ARG A 50 -3.04 -19.32 5.94
N ALA A 51 -1.92 -19.92 6.36
CA ALA A 51 -1.82 -20.59 7.65
C ALA A 51 -1.97 -19.61 8.82
N VAL A 52 -1.33 -18.44 8.74
CA VAL A 52 -1.42 -17.37 9.74
C VAL A 52 -2.81 -16.73 9.72
N ASN A 53 -3.36 -16.48 8.52
CA ASN A 53 -4.66 -15.87 8.35
C ASN A 53 -5.82 -16.78 8.83
N ALA A 54 -5.60 -18.09 8.88
CA ALA A 54 -6.58 -19.05 9.41
C ALA A 54 -6.73 -18.97 10.94
N VAL A 55 -5.75 -18.41 11.65
CA VAL A 55 -5.78 -18.26 13.12
C VAL A 55 -6.09 -16.84 13.59
N GLY A 56 -5.99 -15.84 12.72
CA GLY A 56 -6.33 -14.44 12.99
C GLY A 56 -6.16 -13.57 11.75
N ASP A 57 -6.55 -12.30 11.80
CA ASP A 57 -6.38 -11.39 10.66
C ASP A 57 -4.88 -11.08 10.47
N ALA A 58 -4.27 -11.65 9.43
CA ALA A 58 -2.85 -11.53 9.19
C ALA A 58 -2.55 -10.23 8.42
N PRO A 59 -1.72 -9.31 8.94
CA PRO A 59 -1.30 -8.14 8.19
C PRO A 59 -0.57 -8.58 6.92
N ALA A 60 -0.82 -7.95 5.79
CA ALA A 60 -0.23 -8.37 4.52
C ALA A 60 -0.30 -7.25 3.50
N PRO A 61 0.64 -7.20 2.53
CA PRO A 61 0.55 -6.22 1.47
C PRO A 61 -0.68 -6.48 0.60
N TRP A 62 -1.22 -5.41 0.01
CA TRP A 62 -2.45 -5.47 -0.77
C TRP A 62 -2.40 -6.56 -1.86
N TRP A 63 -1.26 -6.71 -2.54
CA TRP A 63 -1.08 -7.69 -3.61
C TRP A 63 -1.18 -9.12 -3.08
N LEU A 64 -0.73 -9.40 -1.86
CA LEU A 64 -0.82 -10.75 -1.28
C LEU A 64 -2.26 -11.08 -0.92
N ARG A 65 -3.01 -10.10 -0.37
CA ARG A 65 -4.46 -10.22 -0.15
C ARG A 65 -5.22 -10.41 -1.46
N ALA A 66 -4.82 -9.72 -2.52
CA ALA A 66 -5.41 -9.87 -3.85
C ALA A 66 -5.10 -11.24 -4.48
N LEU A 67 -3.86 -11.71 -4.34
CA LEU A 67 -3.40 -13.03 -4.81
C LEU A 67 -4.14 -14.16 -4.09
N ASP A 68 -4.27 -14.07 -2.77
CA ASP A 68 -5.00 -15.06 -1.98
C ASP A 68 -6.46 -15.19 -2.42
N ARG A 69 -7.10 -14.07 -2.74
CA ARG A 69 -8.47 -13.99 -3.26
C ARG A 69 -8.58 -14.35 -4.75
N GLY A 70 -7.47 -14.72 -5.40
CA GLY A 70 -7.43 -15.07 -6.82
C GLY A 70 -7.77 -13.92 -7.75
N LYS A 71 -7.58 -12.67 -7.31
CA LYS A 71 -7.90 -11.48 -8.12
C LYS A 71 -6.72 -10.97 -8.96
N ILE A 72 -5.50 -11.33 -8.58
CA ILE A 72 -4.28 -11.23 -9.41
C ILE A 72 -3.66 -12.62 -9.52
N SER A 73 -2.86 -12.83 -10.56
CA SER A 73 -2.26 -14.12 -10.89
C SER A 73 -0.89 -14.36 -10.24
N SER A 74 -0.20 -13.28 -9.83
CA SER A 74 1.14 -13.35 -9.26
C SER A 74 1.51 -12.08 -8.46
N ARG A 75 2.55 -12.17 -7.64
CA ARG A 75 3.23 -11.04 -6.99
C ARG A 75 3.76 -10.05 -8.02
N ALA A 76 4.30 -10.55 -9.13
CA ALA A 76 4.82 -9.70 -10.21
C ALA A 76 3.73 -8.78 -10.79
N GLU A 77 2.48 -9.25 -10.88
CA GLU A 77 1.34 -8.41 -11.30
C GLU A 77 1.06 -7.30 -10.29
N GLY A 78 1.13 -7.58 -8.98
CA GLY A 78 1.02 -6.57 -7.94
C GLY A 78 2.14 -5.54 -7.97
N HIS A 79 3.39 -6.00 -8.10
CA HIS A 79 4.55 -5.11 -8.24
C HIS A 79 4.46 -4.23 -9.50
N ALA A 80 3.93 -4.76 -10.61
CA ALA A 80 3.74 -3.98 -11.83
C ALA A 80 2.75 -2.81 -11.64
N VAL A 81 1.70 -2.98 -10.83
CA VAL A 81 0.77 -1.89 -10.47
C VAL A 81 1.51 -0.81 -9.66
N GLU A 82 2.28 -1.22 -8.64
CA GLU A 82 3.08 -0.30 -7.82
C GLU A 82 4.10 0.48 -8.65
N ASP A 83 4.77 -0.21 -9.58
CA ASP A 83 5.79 0.37 -10.45
C ASP A 83 5.15 1.35 -11.45
N ALA A 84 3.97 1.04 -11.99
CA ALA A 84 3.25 1.94 -12.89
C ALA A 84 2.73 3.21 -12.19
N VAL A 85 2.26 3.12 -10.95
CA VAL A 85 1.95 4.32 -10.14
C VAL A 85 3.21 5.13 -9.89
N THR A 86 4.31 4.47 -9.53
CA THR A 86 5.59 5.13 -9.27
C THR A 86 6.09 5.87 -10.51
N GLU A 87 6.06 5.24 -11.68
CA GLU A 87 6.45 5.85 -12.95
C GLU A 87 5.62 7.10 -13.25
N LEU A 88 4.30 7.04 -13.02
CA LEU A 88 3.40 8.16 -13.22
C LEU A 88 3.67 9.32 -12.24
N LEU A 89 3.70 9.03 -10.94
CA LEU A 89 3.68 10.06 -9.89
C LEU A 89 5.06 10.66 -9.62
N SER A 90 6.13 9.86 -9.69
CA SER A 90 7.50 10.37 -9.46
C SER A 90 7.96 11.38 -10.52
N ALA A 91 7.35 11.36 -11.70
CA ALA A 91 7.63 12.32 -12.76
C ALA A 91 6.91 13.67 -12.57
N ARG A 92 6.01 13.78 -11.58
CA ARG A 92 5.12 14.93 -11.39
C ARG A 92 5.51 15.74 -10.16
N PRO A 93 5.73 17.05 -10.29
CA PRO A 93 5.98 17.92 -9.14
C PRO A 93 4.80 17.87 -8.15
N GLY A 94 5.12 17.81 -6.86
CA GLY A 94 4.13 17.81 -5.77
C GLY A 94 3.78 16.43 -5.23
N TRP A 95 3.98 15.35 -5.99
CA TRP A 95 3.77 13.99 -5.48
C TRP A 95 4.99 13.47 -4.72
N VAL A 96 4.75 12.95 -3.52
CA VAL A 96 5.77 12.35 -2.66
C VAL A 96 5.29 10.99 -2.17
N PHE A 97 6.19 10.02 -2.17
CA PHE A 97 5.92 8.71 -1.59
C PHE A 97 6.17 8.73 -0.07
N VAL A 98 5.20 8.24 0.68
CA VAL A 98 5.23 8.14 2.15
C VAL A 98 5.29 6.67 2.55
N PRO A 99 6.44 6.19 3.09
CA PRO A 99 6.62 4.78 3.43
C PRO A 99 6.10 4.42 4.83
N TRP A 100 5.66 5.39 5.64
CA TRP A 100 5.24 5.19 7.03
C TRP A 100 3.75 4.84 7.10
N VAL A 101 3.45 3.55 7.02
CA VAL A 101 2.09 3.03 7.05
C VAL A 101 1.94 1.94 8.09
N ASP A 102 0.70 1.48 8.29
CA ASP A 102 0.42 0.38 9.18
C ASP A 102 1.17 -0.90 8.77
N TYR A 103 1.30 -1.80 9.73
CA TYR A 103 2.11 -2.99 9.58
C TYR A 103 1.64 -3.88 8.42
N GLY A 104 2.57 -4.26 7.54
CA GLY A 104 2.30 -5.06 6.35
C GLY A 104 1.76 -4.25 5.16
N GLU A 105 1.58 -2.95 5.29
CA GLU A 105 1.28 -2.06 4.16
C GLU A 105 2.57 -1.60 3.45
N ILE A 106 2.42 -1.09 2.23
CA ILE A 106 3.55 -0.74 1.33
C ILE A 106 3.88 0.75 1.37
N GLY A 107 2.96 1.61 1.79
CA GLY A 107 3.07 3.07 1.69
C GLY A 107 1.96 3.64 0.82
N TYR A 108 1.92 4.95 0.71
CA TYR A 108 1.03 5.68 -0.18
C TYR A 108 1.73 6.88 -0.82
N TRP A 109 1.14 7.45 -1.85
CA TRP A 109 1.58 8.71 -2.43
C TRP A 109 0.69 9.85 -1.95
N GLU A 110 1.26 11.01 -1.65
CA GLU A 110 0.52 12.22 -1.29
C GLU A 110 0.91 13.40 -2.17
N PHE A 111 -0.04 14.29 -2.43
CA PHE A 111 0.18 15.53 -3.16
C PHE A 111 0.37 16.71 -2.19
N VAL A 112 1.50 17.40 -2.30
CA VAL A 112 2.01 18.48 -1.42
C VAL A 112 1.86 19.84 -2.12
N PRO A 113 1.55 20.96 -1.42
CA PRO A 113 1.59 21.13 0.04
C PRO A 113 0.28 20.78 0.75
N SER A 114 0.38 19.86 1.71
CA SER A 114 -0.64 19.63 2.75
C SER A 114 -0.81 20.82 3.70
N GLU A 115 0.12 21.79 3.69
CA GLU A 115 0.05 23.04 4.46
C GLU A 115 -0.38 24.23 3.58
N SER A 116 -1.65 24.30 3.16
CA SER A 116 -2.23 25.57 2.73
C SER A 116 -2.70 26.33 3.98
N GLY A 117 -1.85 27.26 4.45
CA GLY A 117 -1.91 27.94 5.75
C GLY A 117 -3.11 28.87 6.03
N VAL A 118 -4.31 28.59 5.53
CA VAL A 118 -5.52 29.39 5.77
C VAL A 118 -6.55 28.68 6.65
N TYR A 119 -6.60 27.34 6.70
CA TYR A 119 -7.68 26.60 7.38
C TYR A 119 -7.27 25.49 8.36
N GLY A 120 -5.99 25.40 8.75
CA GLY A 120 -5.48 24.37 9.69
C GLY A 120 -4.98 23.11 8.98
N PRO A 121 -4.56 22.06 9.71
CA PRO A 121 -3.99 20.85 9.11
C PRO A 121 -5.01 20.19 8.18
N ALA A 122 -4.65 20.08 6.90
CA ALA A 122 -5.43 19.39 5.89
C ALA A 122 -4.85 17.99 5.68
N THR A 123 -5.71 16.98 5.57
CA THR A 123 -5.26 15.70 5.01
C THR A 123 -5.09 15.89 3.51
N PRO A 124 -3.89 15.66 2.94
CA PRO A 124 -3.66 15.86 1.51
C PRO A 124 -4.43 14.83 0.68
N THR A 125 -4.53 15.09 -0.62
CA THR A 125 -4.94 14.08 -1.58
C THR A 125 -3.92 12.94 -1.58
N THR A 126 -4.37 11.69 -1.43
CA THR A 126 -3.49 10.51 -1.45
C THR A 126 -3.91 9.46 -2.48
N VAL A 127 -2.93 8.73 -2.98
CA VAL A 127 -3.08 7.54 -3.84
C VAL A 127 -2.57 6.35 -3.04
N GLN A 128 -3.47 5.45 -2.66
CA GLN A 128 -3.21 4.32 -1.79
C GLN A 128 -3.46 3.01 -2.52
N PHE A 129 -2.65 1.98 -2.26
CA PHE A 129 -2.88 0.66 -2.83
C PHE A 129 -3.87 -0.15 -1.99
N THR A 130 -4.76 -0.89 -2.65
CA THR A 130 -5.84 -1.62 -1.98
C THR A 130 -6.10 -2.96 -2.64
N ALA A 131 -6.66 -3.92 -1.89
CA ALA A 131 -7.14 -5.19 -2.43
C ALA A 131 -8.68 -5.25 -2.55
N ALA A 132 -9.38 -4.15 -2.22
CA ALA A 132 -10.83 -4.11 -2.09
C ALA A 132 -11.54 -4.30 -3.44
N HIS A 133 -11.07 -3.61 -4.48
CA HIS A 133 -11.59 -3.66 -5.86
C HIS A 133 -10.48 -4.04 -6.85
N ARG A 134 -10.82 -4.23 -8.13
CA ARG A 134 -9.87 -4.68 -9.18
C ARG A 134 -9.06 -3.56 -9.83
N GLY A 135 -9.28 -2.32 -9.42
CA GLY A 135 -8.48 -1.18 -9.87
C GLY A 135 -7.22 -0.98 -9.02
N TRP A 136 -7.18 -1.57 -7.82
CA TRP A 136 -6.01 -1.62 -6.93
C TRP A 136 -5.59 -0.29 -6.31
N ILE A 137 -6.27 0.80 -6.66
CA ILE A 137 -5.95 2.15 -6.23
C ILE A 137 -7.17 2.80 -5.58
N HIS A 138 -6.99 3.29 -4.36
CA HIS A 138 -7.88 4.27 -3.76
C HIS A 138 -7.28 5.66 -3.96
N LEU A 139 -8.03 6.55 -4.61
CA LEU A 139 -7.79 7.99 -4.53
C LEU A 139 -8.57 8.54 -3.34
N VAL A 140 -7.89 9.13 -2.37
CA VAL A 140 -8.50 9.79 -1.22
C VAL A 140 -8.33 11.29 -1.41
N PRO A 141 -9.40 12.05 -1.72
CA PRO A 141 -9.30 13.50 -1.91
C PRO A 141 -8.87 14.23 -0.64
N ALA A 142 -8.28 15.41 -0.81
CA ALA A 142 -8.02 16.31 0.29
C ALA A 142 -9.30 16.57 1.10
N HIS A 143 -9.17 16.56 2.42
CA HIS A 143 -10.31 16.75 3.32
C HIS A 143 -9.95 17.66 4.50
N HIS A 144 -10.91 18.53 4.84
CA HIS A 144 -10.85 19.40 5.99
C HIS A 144 -12.01 19.10 6.95
N GLY A 145 -11.70 18.98 8.24
CA GLY A 145 -12.70 18.90 9.31
C GLY A 145 -12.98 17.47 9.81
N PRO A 146 -14.00 17.33 10.67
CA PRO A 146 -14.34 16.06 11.28
C PRO A 146 -15.09 15.16 10.28
N GLY A 147 -14.44 14.08 9.84
CA GLY A 147 -15.00 13.10 8.91
C GLY A 147 -13.91 12.19 8.34
N HIS A 148 -14.30 11.03 7.82
CA HIS A 148 -13.39 10.21 7.02
C HIS A 148 -13.65 10.52 5.55
N ALA A 149 -12.61 11.00 4.85
CA ALA A 149 -12.65 11.10 3.40
C ALA A 149 -13.01 9.74 2.80
N GLN A 150 -13.91 9.73 1.82
CA GLN A 150 -14.33 8.50 1.16
C GLN A 150 -13.35 8.19 0.03
N PRO A 151 -12.72 7.00 0.03
CA PRO A 151 -11.90 6.57 -1.08
C PRO A 151 -12.72 6.46 -2.37
N ILE A 152 -12.11 6.84 -3.48
CA ILE A 152 -12.64 6.64 -4.82
C ILE A 152 -11.83 5.53 -5.48
N ASP A 153 -12.52 4.52 -6.00
CA ASP A 153 -11.90 3.38 -6.68
C ASP A 153 -11.34 3.83 -8.04
N PHE A 154 -10.03 3.62 -8.24
CA PHE A 154 -9.30 3.97 -9.44
C PHE A 154 -8.57 2.75 -10.03
N THR A 155 -8.43 2.72 -11.35
CA THR A 155 -7.39 1.95 -12.05
C THR A 155 -6.18 2.84 -12.34
N ILE A 156 -5.06 2.24 -12.78
CA ILE A 156 -3.90 3.01 -13.29
C ILE A 156 -4.29 3.88 -14.47
N ASP A 157 -5.17 3.40 -15.35
CA ASP A 157 -5.60 4.15 -16.53
C ASP A 157 -6.51 5.33 -16.16
N ASP A 158 -7.39 5.15 -15.16
CA ASP A 158 -8.19 6.25 -14.61
C ASP A 158 -7.28 7.32 -13.99
N LEU A 159 -6.27 6.88 -13.21
CA LEU A 159 -5.33 7.79 -12.57
C LEU A 159 -4.55 8.57 -13.63
N ARG A 160 -4.03 7.90 -14.67
CA ARG A 160 -3.33 8.55 -15.78
C ARG A 160 -4.21 9.54 -16.54
N ALA A 161 -5.48 9.19 -16.76
CA ALA A 161 -6.41 10.03 -17.50
C ALA A 161 -6.85 11.28 -16.74
N GLN A 162 -6.88 11.22 -15.40
CA GLN A 162 -7.44 12.27 -14.54
C GLN A 162 -6.39 12.98 -13.68
N ILE A 163 -5.10 12.66 -13.80
CA ILE A 163 -4.07 13.17 -12.88
C ILE A 163 -4.00 14.69 -12.83
N GLU A 164 -4.20 15.36 -13.98
CA GLU A 164 -4.21 16.84 -14.04
C GLU A 164 -5.41 17.43 -13.32
N ASP A 165 -6.59 16.84 -13.48
CA ASP A 165 -7.82 17.29 -12.80
C ASP A 165 -7.70 17.06 -11.28
N ILE A 166 -7.11 15.94 -10.87
CA ILE A 166 -6.85 15.61 -9.46
C ILE A 166 -5.93 16.66 -8.83
N GLU A 167 -4.84 17.02 -9.51
CA GLU A 167 -3.88 18.03 -9.02
C GLU A 167 -4.47 19.44 -8.95
N LEU A 168 -5.44 19.76 -9.80
CA LEU A 168 -6.12 21.06 -9.79
C LEU A 168 -7.08 21.24 -8.60
N ILE A 169 -7.59 20.14 -8.04
CA ILE A 169 -8.56 20.16 -6.94
C ILE A 169 -7.98 19.73 -5.59
N ALA A 170 -6.70 19.33 -5.57
CA ALA A 170 -5.99 18.84 -4.39
C ALA A 170 -5.47 19.96 -3.47
#